data_AF-A0A1A8ZV49-F1
#
_entry.id   AF-A0A1A8ZV49-F1
#
_cell.length_a   1.000
_cell.length_b   1.000
_cell.length_c   1.000
_cell.angle_alpha   90.00
_cell.angle_beta   90.00
_cell.angle_gamma   90.00
#
_symmetry.space_group_name_H-M   'P 1'
#
loop_
_entity.id
_entity.type
_entity.pdbx_description
1 polymer ?
#
loop_
_entity_poly.entity_id
_entity_poly.type
_entity_poly.pdbx_seq_one_letter_code
_entity_poly.pdbx_strand_id
1 'polypeptide(L)'
;MSEQENHALLAEQLGRYRATAIAEVEVPGPAAVRRTVRRNHRRTLAAAVVSAVALLTGPAVGYAAFDRDPAPRPVEPTLSPTPGPSLSPTPTSSPTVAGHAPPAPDGRISRKQLLAARVDLPAWRSGNGCASTDVRLVAERGNNTVTLYTLAYGDVDGDGATETVALVQCVDRGFGSQQVVAFDRNTAGAIVTLGRVVRTARETPQWLIDLDVRADGVVRVRVGDIAPGGGWPGDWSQRQWRGYRWDGEQFRQAEGPTTFGPNPYSTDLAVTASDLVLRPDADGSQVGTIEVRLRNLGDRVADNVDLSLDLPPSLVADGGGWAGCRPDMPRLRPPSCLWGSLGPHAEVTLRLGVRLPPNVDLTPGRALVKGTALGPDLNNLLDPDFGNNEDTIGYR
;
A
#
# COMPACT_ATOMS: atom_id res chain seq x y z
N MET A 1 -8.04 36.65 9.63
CA MET A 1 -6.81 36.28 8.89
C MET A 1 -7.16 35.10 8.02
N SER A 2 -6.83 35.15 6.73
CA SER A 2 -7.17 34.08 5.78
C SER A 2 -6.13 32.96 5.81
N GLU A 3 -6.52 31.78 5.35
CA GLU A 3 -5.64 30.61 5.25
C GLU A 3 -4.40 30.87 4.36
N GLN A 4 -4.54 31.77 3.38
CA GLN A 4 -3.44 32.23 2.53
C GLN A 4 -2.38 33.06 3.29
N GLU A 5 -2.78 33.87 4.28
CA GLU A 5 -1.83 34.64 5.10
C GLU A 5 -0.96 33.71 5.96
N ASN A 6 -1.54 32.62 6.49
CA ASN A 6 -0.80 31.60 7.24
C ASN A 6 0.23 30.88 6.36
N HIS A 7 -0.12 30.55 5.12
CA HIS A 7 0.81 29.87 4.19
C HIS A 7 1.99 30.78 3.80
N ALA A 8 1.75 32.07 3.59
CA ALA A 8 2.81 33.04 3.30
C ALA A 8 3.79 33.20 4.48
N LEU A 9 3.26 33.32 5.71
CA LEU A 9 4.06 33.37 6.95
C LEU A 9 4.91 32.11 7.14
N LEU A 10 4.35 30.92 6.89
CA LEU A 10 5.09 29.67 7.04
C LEU A 10 6.26 29.57 6.04
N ALA A 11 6.04 29.99 4.80
CA ALA A 11 7.07 30.00 3.77
C ALA A 11 8.20 30.99 4.08
N GLU A 12 7.88 32.17 4.61
CA GLU A 12 8.87 33.17 5.04
C GLU A 12 9.72 32.65 6.21
N GLN A 13 9.11 32.00 7.21
CA GLN A 13 9.85 31.42 8.34
C GLN A 13 10.77 30.26 7.91
N LEU A 14 10.29 29.36 7.03
CA LEU A 14 11.13 28.30 6.44
C LEU A 14 12.28 28.87 5.60
N GLY A 15 12.07 29.99 4.90
CA GLY A 15 13.10 30.74 4.19
C GLY A 15 14.17 31.27 5.13
N ARG A 16 13.79 31.99 6.20
CA ARG A 16 14.73 32.48 7.22
C ARG A 16 15.51 31.36 7.89
N TYR A 17 14.84 30.28 8.29
CA TYR A 17 15.49 29.14 8.95
C TYR A 17 16.53 28.46 8.05
N ARG A 18 16.24 28.26 6.77
CA ARG A 18 17.24 27.74 5.82
C ARG A 18 18.42 28.69 5.63
N ALA A 19 18.17 30.00 5.53
CA ALA A 19 19.22 30.99 5.33
C ALA A 19 20.20 31.06 6.52
N THR A 20 19.71 30.94 7.76
CA THR A 20 20.58 30.94 8.95
C THR A 20 21.22 29.57 9.20
N ALA A 21 20.46 28.47 9.17
CA ALA A 21 20.99 27.14 9.53
C ALA A 21 22.01 26.57 8.52
N ILE A 22 22.01 27.02 7.26
CA ILE A 22 22.95 26.54 6.23
C ILE A 22 24.26 27.35 6.25
N ALA A 23 24.25 28.59 6.75
CA ALA A 23 25.43 29.46 6.77
C ALA A 23 26.51 29.04 7.80
N GLU A 24 26.13 28.23 8.80
CA GLU A 24 26.98 27.90 9.96
C GLU A 24 27.59 26.48 9.91
N VAL A 25 27.35 25.72 8.84
CA VAL A 25 27.86 24.34 8.69
C VAL A 25 28.90 24.26 7.57
N GLU A 26 30.18 24.38 7.93
CA GLU A 26 31.28 24.06 7.01
C GLU A 26 31.36 22.54 6.80
N VAL A 27 30.67 22.04 5.77
CA VAL A 27 30.57 20.61 5.48
C VAL A 27 31.95 20.07 5.01
N PRO A 28 32.54 19.06 5.68
CA PRO A 28 33.76 18.44 5.19
C PRO A 28 33.51 17.82 3.81
N GLY A 29 34.25 18.27 2.80
CA GLY A 29 34.05 17.84 1.41
C GLY A 29 34.10 16.30 1.27
N PRO A 30 33.47 15.72 0.22
CA PRO A 30 33.22 14.28 0.14
C PRO A 30 34.47 13.38 0.24
N ALA A 31 35.66 13.90 -0.10
CA ALA A 31 36.94 13.22 0.09
C ALA A 31 37.38 13.09 1.57
N ALA A 32 36.95 13.99 2.45
CA ALA A 32 37.17 13.91 3.90
C ALA A 32 36.25 12.86 4.54
N VAL A 33 34.95 12.88 4.18
CA VAL A 33 33.97 11.88 4.64
C VAL A 33 34.41 10.45 4.26
N ARG A 34 34.80 10.23 3.00
CA ARG A 34 35.34 8.93 2.53
C ARG A 34 36.58 8.50 3.31
N ARG A 35 37.47 9.44 3.68
CA ARG A 35 38.65 9.15 4.52
C ARG A 35 38.27 8.74 5.94
N THR A 36 37.32 9.44 6.57
CA THR A 36 36.86 9.14 7.94
C THR A 36 36.16 7.78 8.01
N VAL A 37 35.26 7.48 7.06
CA VAL A 37 34.59 6.17 6.98
C VAL A 37 35.61 5.04 6.77
N ARG A 38 36.54 5.18 5.82
CA ARG A 38 37.59 4.17 5.57
C ARG A 38 38.54 3.99 6.75
N ARG A 39 38.78 5.04 7.55
CA ARG A 39 39.58 4.97 8.79
C ARG A 39 38.84 4.26 9.92
N ASN A 40 37.54 4.50 10.07
CA ASN A 40 36.72 3.84 11.10
C ASN A 40 36.49 2.35 10.76
N HIS A 41 36.21 2.02 9.51
CA HIS A 41 36.03 0.62 9.07
C HIS A 41 37.31 -0.24 9.25
N ARG A 42 38.50 0.38 9.13
CA ARG A 42 39.78 -0.28 9.46
C ARG A 42 40.00 -0.47 10.97
N ARG A 43 39.37 0.36 11.81
CA ARG A 43 39.45 0.24 13.27
C ARG A 43 38.47 -0.79 13.82
N THR A 44 37.26 -0.89 13.28
CA THR A 44 36.28 -1.90 13.70
C THR A 44 36.71 -3.33 13.35
N LEU A 45 37.32 -3.54 12.17
CA LEU A 45 37.88 -4.85 11.81
C LEU A 45 39.05 -5.31 12.72
N ALA A 46 39.81 -4.38 13.29
CA ALA A 46 40.90 -4.71 14.22
C ALA A 46 40.41 -5.09 15.64
N ALA A 47 39.15 -4.81 15.99
CA ALA A 47 38.59 -5.07 17.32
C ALA A 47 37.86 -6.43 17.44
N ALA A 48 37.61 -7.13 16.32
CA ALA A 48 36.74 -8.31 16.28
C ALA A 48 37.42 -9.65 16.69
N VAL A 49 38.70 -9.65 17.06
CA VAL A 49 39.52 -10.87 17.22
C VAL A 49 39.69 -11.34 18.68
N VAL A 50 39.19 -10.60 19.68
CA VAL A 50 39.49 -10.90 21.11
C VAL A 50 38.29 -11.46 21.91
N SER A 51 37.05 -11.38 21.41
CA SER A 51 35.84 -11.69 22.22
C SER A 51 35.36 -13.15 22.18
N ALA A 52 36.23 -14.12 21.91
CA ALA A 52 35.84 -15.51 21.59
C ALA A 52 36.35 -16.59 22.60
N VAL A 53 36.35 -16.31 23.92
CA VAL A 53 36.74 -17.30 24.95
C VAL A 53 35.84 -17.31 26.21
N ALA A 54 35.07 -16.26 26.51
CA ALA A 54 34.54 -16.01 27.86
C ALA A 54 33.11 -16.50 28.17
N LEU A 55 32.61 -17.60 27.58
CA LEU A 55 31.25 -18.12 27.82
C LEU A 55 31.19 -19.65 28.02
N LEU A 56 31.96 -20.18 28.98
CA LEU A 56 31.94 -21.60 29.39
C LEU A 56 31.93 -21.81 30.92
N THR A 57 31.07 -21.10 31.64
CA THR A 57 30.72 -21.42 33.04
C THR A 57 29.24 -21.14 33.31
N GLY A 58 28.47 -22.17 33.69
CA GLY A 58 27.08 -22.06 34.16
C GLY A 58 26.97 -21.49 35.59
N PRO A 59 25.77 -21.53 36.21
CA PRO A 59 25.25 -22.83 36.68
C PRO A 59 23.74 -23.07 36.42
N ALA A 60 23.29 -24.29 36.71
CA ALA A 60 21.92 -24.75 36.50
C ALA A 60 21.17 -25.08 37.81
N VAL A 61 19.92 -24.58 37.93
CA VAL A 61 18.79 -24.98 38.83
C VAL A 61 17.51 -24.44 38.15
N GLY A 62 16.31 -25.04 38.17
CA GLY A 62 15.83 -26.35 38.68
C GLY A 62 14.28 -26.37 38.75
N TYR A 63 13.66 -27.57 38.79
CA TYR A 63 12.19 -27.85 38.78
C TYR A 63 11.45 -27.47 37.48
N ALA A 64 10.69 -28.33 36.76
CA ALA A 64 9.73 -29.41 37.08
C ALA A 64 8.35 -28.88 37.58
N ALA A 65 7.17 -29.37 37.14
CA ALA A 65 6.77 -30.52 36.31
C ALA A 65 5.66 -30.11 35.28
N PHE A 66 5.24 -30.94 34.30
CA PHE A 66 4.29 -32.05 34.48
C PHE A 66 4.37 -33.11 33.36
N ASP A 67 4.16 -34.36 33.80
CA ASP A 67 3.74 -35.61 33.16
C ASP A 67 4.08 -36.08 31.73
N ARG A 68 4.06 -37.41 31.60
CA ARG A 68 4.53 -38.23 30.47
C ARG A 68 3.35 -38.92 29.76
N ASP A 69 3.56 -39.30 28.49
CA ASP A 69 3.46 -40.72 28.09
C ASP A 69 4.20 -41.00 26.75
N PRO A 70 4.33 -42.25 26.25
CA PRO A 70 5.67 -42.82 26.05
C PRO A 70 6.24 -42.80 24.62
N ALA A 71 7.57 -42.94 24.54
CA ALA A 71 8.35 -42.97 23.31
C ALA A 71 8.49 -44.37 22.66
N PRO A 72 8.59 -44.47 21.32
CA PRO A 72 9.18 -45.61 20.63
C PRO A 72 10.72 -45.67 20.78
N ARG A 73 11.31 -46.84 20.51
CA ARG A 73 12.68 -47.21 20.91
C ARG A 73 13.78 -46.67 19.98
N PRO A 74 15.04 -46.52 20.46
CA PRO A 74 16.19 -46.21 19.62
C PRO A 74 16.56 -47.38 18.69
N VAL A 75 17.12 -47.06 17.53
CA VAL A 75 17.77 -48.02 16.62
C VAL A 75 19.28 -48.02 16.89
N GLU A 76 19.88 -49.20 16.83
CA GLU A 76 21.27 -49.50 17.20
C GLU A 76 22.28 -49.06 16.10
N PRO A 77 23.45 -48.50 16.45
CA PRO A 77 24.47 -48.11 15.47
C PRO A 77 25.42 -49.26 15.12
N THR A 78 25.40 -49.71 13.86
CA THR A 78 26.36 -50.69 13.32
C THR A 78 27.75 -50.07 13.14
N LEU A 79 28.80 -50.80 13.55
CA LEU A 79 30.20 -50.39 13.42
C LEU A 79 30.81 -50.65 12.03
N SER A 80 31.92 -49.94 11.79
CA SER A 80 32.83 -49.88 10.64
C SER A 80 33.10 -51.16 9.82
N PRO A 81 33.62 -50.99 8.58
CA PRO A 81 35.08 -51.16 8.44
C PRO A 81 35.80 -50.05 7.64
N THR A 82 37.09 -49.90 7.95
CA THR A 82 38.08 -49.05 7.27
C THR A 82 38.59 -49.66 5.97
N PRO A 83 38.80 -48.86 4.91
CA PRO A 83 39.81 -49.16 3.88
C PRO A 83 40.87 -48.05 3.73
N GLY A 84 42.08 -48.46 3.36
CA GLY A 84 43.32 -47.68 3.41
C GLY A 84 43.51 -46.51 2.41
N PRO A 85 44.68 -45.84 2.46
CA PRO A 85 44.97 -44.65 1.67
C PRO A 85 45.21 -44.99 0.19
N SER A 86 44.47 -44.32 -0.70
CA SER A 86 44.73 -44.33 -2.14
C SER A 86 45.42 -43.04 -2.57
N LEU A 87 46.32 -43.15 -3.54
CA LEU A 87 47.26 -42.10 -3.95
C LEU A 87 46.61 -41.02 -4.82
N SER A 88 47.21 -39.83 -4.78
CA SER A 88 46.82 -38.64 -5.57
C SER A 88 46.74 -38.90 -7.08
N PRO A 89 45.92 -38.09 -7.76
CA PRO A 89 46.46 -37.27 -8.83
C PRO A 89 46.35 -35.77 -8.49
N THR A 90 47.43 -35.03 -8.71
CA THR A 90 47.48 -33.57 -8.57
C THR A 90 46.83 -32.91 -9.79
N PRO A 91 45.75 -32.13 -9.65
CA PRO A 91 45.27 -31.30 -10.75
C PRO A 91 46.17 -30.07 -10.90
N THR A 92 47.00 -30.03 -11.94
CA THR A 92 47.71 -28.81 -12.35
C THR A 92 46.70 -27.82 -12.94
N SER A 93 46.14 -26.95 -12.11
CA SER A 93 45.35 -25.80 -12.57
C SER A 93 46.27 -24.72 -13.10
N SER A 94 46.50 -24.73 -14.42
CA SER A 94 47.00 -23.54 -15.12
C SER A 94 46.06 -22.36 -14.83
N PRO A 95 46.56 -21.18 -14.44
CA PRO A 95 45.71 -20.00 -14.30
C PRO A 95 45.31 -19.52 -15.70
N THR A 96 44.17 -20.00 -16.18
CA THR A 96 43.48 -19.35 -17.30
C THR A 96 43.17 -17.94 -16.84
N VAL A 97 43.90 -16.97 -17.41
CA VAL A 97 43.62 -15.55 -17.21
C VAL A 97 42.23 -15.30 -17.76
N ALA A 98 41.24 -15.23 -16.87
CA ALA A 98 39.91 -14.79 -17.21
C ALA A 98 40.06 -13.36 -17.74
N GLY A 99 39.97 -13.23 -19.07
CA GLY A 99 39.99 -11.93 -19.73
C GLY A 99 38.93 -11.08 -19.07
N HIS A 100 39.34 -9.95 -18.49
CA HIS A 100 38.38 -9.03 -17.90
C HIS A 100 37.42 -8.61 -18.99
N ALA A 101 36.16 -9.02 -18.87
CA ALA A 101 35.09 -8.40 -19.63
C ALA A 101 35.20 -6.87 -19.39
N PRO A 102 35.03 -6.04 -20.42
CA PRO A 102 34.98 -4.61 -20.20
C PRO A 102 33.91 -4.31 -19.16
N PRO A 103 34.16 -3.41 -18.19
CA PRO A 103 33.18 -3.08 -17.17
C PRO A 103 31.90 -2.60 -17.85
N ALA A 104 30.76 -2.99 -17.28
CA ALA A 104 29.46 -2.56 -17.77
C ALA A 104 29.37 -1.02 -17.82
N PRO A 105 28.61 -0.44 -18.76
CA PRO A 105 28.36 1.00 -18.78
C PRO A 105 27.77 1.48 -17.46
N ASP A 106 27.95 2.76 -17.12
CA ASP A 106 27.28 3.34 -15.95
C ASP A 106 25.76 3.37 -16.16
N GLY A 107 25.07 2.35 -15.61
CA GLY A 107 23.61 2.19 -15.58
C GLY A 107 22.86 3.33 -14.89
N ARG A 108 23.59 4.33 -14.36
CA ARG A 108 23.01 5.48 -13.71
C ARG A 108 22.41 6.46 -14.73
N ILE A 109 21.12 6.69 -14.55
CA ILE A 109 20.29 7.54 -15.40
C ILE A 109 19.66 8.59 -14.51
N SER A 110 20.06 9.85 -14.70
CA SER A 110 19.48 10.96 -13.96
C SER A 110 17.99 11.15 -14.29
N ARG A 111 17.24 11.76 -13.36
CA ARG A 111 15.83 12.17 -13.60
C ARG A 111 15.67 12.95 -14.91
N LYS A 112 16.61 13.85 -15.23
CA LYS A 112 16.60 14.61 -16.49
C LYS A 112 16.73 13.71 -17.73
N GLN A 113 17.55 12.66 -17.67
CA GLN A 113 17.70 11.72 -18.79
C GLN A 113 16.45 10.84 -18.95
N LEU A 114 15.90 10.28 -17.87
CA LEU A 114 14.64 9.51 -17.94
C LEU A 114 13.46 10.36 -18.45
N LEU A 115 13.35 11.62 -18.02
CA LEU A 115 12.34 12.57 -18.52
C LEU A 115 12.63 13.12 -19.93
N ALA A 116 13.82 12.87 -20.48
CA ALA A 116 14.20 13.26 -21.84
C ALA A 116 14.09 12.11 -22.86
N ALA A 117 14.21 10.87 -22.38
CA ALA A 117 14.14 9.66 -23.18
C ALA A 117 12.70 9.26 -23.53
N ARG A 118 12.60 8.27 -24.41
CA ARG A 118 11.44 7.38 -24.51
C ARG A 118 11.89 6.01 -24.02
N VAL A 119 11.04 5.32 -23.26
CA VAL A 119 11.37 4.04 -22.62
C VAL A 119 10.22 3.07 -22.76
N ASP A 120 10.54 1.78 -22.88
CA ASP A 120 9.54 0.73 -22.76
C ASP A 120 9.31 0.41 -21.29
N LEU A 121 8.06 0.15 -20.92
CA LEU A 121 7.66 -0.16 -19.56
C LEU A 121 7.05 -1.57 -19.51
N PRO A 122 7.23 -2.31 -18.41
CA PRO A 122 6.53 -3.56 -18.21
C PRO A 122 5.01 -3.33 -18.26
N ALA A 123 4.28 -4.21 -18.94
CA ALA A 123 2.85 -4.04 -19.18
C ALA A 123 2.07 -3.79 -17.87
N TRP A 124 1.23 -2.74 -17.88
CA TRP A 124 0.30 -2.41 -16.81
C TRP A 124 -0.73 -3.55 -16.57
N ARG A 125 -1.66 -3.40 -15.61
CA ARG A 125 -2.83 -4.31 -15.58
C ARG A 125 -3.68 -4.08 -16.83
N SER A 126 -4.43 -5.10 -17.25
CA SER A 126 -5.37 -5.02 -18.37
C SER A 126 -6.41 -3.93 -18.13
N GLY A 127 -6.47 -2.96 -19.05
CA GLY A 127 -7.34 -1.79 -19.01
C GLY A 127 -6.82 -0.69 -19.93
N ASN A 128 -7.67 0.30 -20.21
CA ASN A 128 -7.25 1.52 -20.91
C ASN A 128 -6.54 2.44 -19.91
N GLY A 129 -5.48 3.16 -20.33
CA GLY A 129 -4.86 4.19 -19.49
C GLY A 129 -3.54 4.74 -20.02
N CYS A 130 -2.50 3.89 -20.12
CA CYS A 130 -1.17 4.34 -20.56
C CYS A 130 -0.49 3.34 -21.50
N ALA A 131 0.30 3.88 -22.42
CA ALA A 131 1.25 3.11 -23.20
C ALA A 131 2.28 2.39 -22.30
N SER A 132 2.80 1.29 -22.83
CA SER A 132 3.92 0.52 -22.27
C SER A 132 5.11 0.42 -23.23
N THR A 133 5.02 1.02 -24.41
CA THR A 133 6.07 1.02 -25.43
C THR A 133 6.30 2.46 -25.88
N ASP A 134 7.54 2.85 -26.15
CA ASP A 134 7.94 4.19 -26.59
C ASP A 134 7.43 5.33 -25.67
N VAL A 135 7.36 5.06 -24.36
CA VAL A 135 6.70 5.92 -23.37
C VAL A 135 7.56 7.12 -23.02
N ARG A 136 6.98 8.32 -23.10
CA ARG A 136 7.57 9.54 -22.55
C ARG A 136 7.13 9.73 -21.09
N LEU A 137 8.08 9.62 -20.15
CA LEU A 137 7.84 9.93 -18.75
C LEU A 137 7.69 11.45 -18.54
N VAL A 138 6.79 11.84 -17.63
CA VAL A 138 6.55 13.25 -17.24
C VAL A 138 6.88 13.50 -15.77
N ALA A 139 7.23 14.75 -15.44
CA ALA A 139 7.55 15.15 -14.06
C ALA A 139 6.30 15.44 -13.22
N GLU A 140 5.24 15.90 -13.86
CA GLU A 140 3.98 16.33 -13.25
C GLU A 140 2.86 15.37 -13.65
N ARG A 141 1.87 15.20 -12.77
CA ARG A 141 0.76 14.27 -12.98
C ARG A 141 -0.26 14.87 -13.96
N GLY A 142 -0.50 14.19 -15.08
CA GLY A 142 -1.61 14.46 -15.99
C GLY A 142 -2.43 13.21 -16.33
N ASN A 143 -3.64 13.39 -16.85
CA ASN A 143 -4.48 12.29 -17.34
C ASN A 143 -3.81 11.60 -18.54
N ASN A 144 -3.83 10.26 -18.56
CA ASN A 144 -3.20 9.39 -19.56
C ASN A 144 -1.68 9.61 -19.70
N THR A 145 -1.02 10.06 -18.62
CA THR A 145 0.43 10.22 -18.57
C THR A 145 1.09 9.21 -17.63
N VAL A 146 2.36 8.89 -17.89
CA VAL A 146 3.18 8.12 -16.95
C VAL A 146 4.10 9.08 -16.19
N THR A 147 3.74 9.34 -14.93
CA THR A 147 4.47 10.26 -14.05
C THR A 147 5.63 9.56 -13.36
N LEU A 148 6.81 10.19 -13.34
CA LEU A 148 7.99 9.73 -12.61
C LEU A 148 8.02 10.35 -11.20
N TYR A 149 7.90 9.52 -10.16
CA TYR A 149 7.88 9.96 -8.76
C TYR A 149 9.29 10.09 -8.20
N THR A 150 9.93 8.98 -7.87
CA THR A 150 11.25 8.93 -7.22
C THR A 150 12.20 7.98 -7.93
N LEU A 151 13.50 8.12 -7.65
CA LEU A 151 14.60 7.31 -8.16
C LEU A 151 15.47 6.82 -7.00
N ALA A 152 15.94 5.59 -7.10
CA ALA A 152 17.02 5.02 -6.29
C ALA A 152 18.07 4.37 -7.21
N TYR A 153 19.25 4.09 -6.68
CA TYR A 153 20.41 3.66 -7.46
C TYR A 153 21.21 2.59 -6.72
N GLY A 154 21.66 1.57 -7.43
CA GLY A 154 22.55 0.52 -6.92
C GLY A 154 22.67 -0.62 -7.94
N ASP A 155 23.68 -1.47 -7.75
CA ASP A 155 23.95 -2.69 -8.51
C ASP A 155 22.84 -3.74 -8.20
N VAL A 156 21.85 -3.89 -9.07
CA VAL A 156 20.65 -4.74 -8.82
C VAL A 156 20.70 -6.12 -9.47
N ASP A 157 21.54 -6.33 -10.49
CA ASP A 157 21.72 -7.61 -11.18
C ASP A 157 23.09 -8.27 -10.94
N GLY A 158 24.05 -7.55 -10.34
CA GLY A 158 25.34 -8.08 -9.90
C GLY A 158 26.47 -7.96 -10.92
N ASP A 159 26.31 -7.17 -11.99
CA ASP A 159 27.35 -6.97 -13.00
C ASP A 159 28.42 -5.93 -12.62
N GLY A 160 28.17 -5.16 -11.55
CA GLY A 160 29.06 -4.13 -11.00
C GLY A 160 28.81 -2.71 -11.51
N ALA A 161 27.79 -2.48 -12.35
CA ALA A 161 27.27 -1.16 -12.67
C ALA A 161 26.43 -0.58 -11.51
N THR A 162 25.55 0.37 -11.79
CA THR A 162 24.72 1.04 -10.79
C THR A 162 23.43 1.50 -11.46
N GLU A 163 22.43 0.66 -11.42
CA GLU A 163 21.23 0.79 -12.23
C GLU A 163 20.32 1.86 -11.65
N THR A 164 19.31 2.24 -12.42
CA THR A 164 18.33 3.23 -12.02
C THR A 164 16.99 2.58 -11.75
N VAL A 165 16.62 2.50 -10.48
CA VAL A 165 15.30 2.03 -10.09
C VAL A 165 14.36 3.21 -9.93
N ALA A 166 13.19 3.15 -10.57
CA ALA A 166 12.24 4.26 -10.64
C ALA A 166 10.84 3.84 -10.20
N LEU A 167 10.20 4.68 -9.38
CA LEU A 167 8.76 4.59 -9.13
C LEU A 167 8.01 5.43 -10.18
N VAL A 168 7.17 4.78 -10.99
CA VAL A 168 6.31 5.40 -11.99
C VAL A 168 4.83 5.12 -11.71
N GLN A 169 3.95 6.01 -12.15
CA GLN A 169 2.50 5.82 -12.10
C GLN A 169 1.86 6.13 -13.44
N CYS A 170 1.00 5.23 -13.92
CA CYS A 170 0.01 5.54 -14.95
C CYS A 170 -1.26 6.09 -14.28
N VAL A 171 -1.75 7.26 -14.69
CA VAL A 171 -2.99 7.84 -14.15
C VAL A 171 -4.05 7.99 -15.24
N ASP A 172 -5.23 7.40 -15.04
CA ASP A 172 -6.45 7.62 -15.83
C ASP A 172 -7.58 8.08 -14.90
N ARG A 173 -8.35 9.10 -15.32
CA ARG A 173 -9.50 9.66 -14.59
C ARG A 173 -9.25 9.90 -13.08
N GLY A 174 -8.05 10.36 -12.71
CA GLY A 174 -7.68 10.69 -11.33
C GLY A 174 -7.15 9.54 -10.47
N PHE A 175 -7.27 8.29 -10.91
CA PHE A 175 -6.73 7.11 -10.22
C PHE A 175 -5.65 6.43 -11.07
N GLY A 176 -4.79 5.60 -10.47
CA GLY A 176 -3.64 5.12 -11.24
C GLY A 176 -2.84 4.00 -10.62
N SER A 177 -2.54 2.97 -11.42
CA SER A 177 -1.62 1.91 -11.03
C SER A 177 -0.18 2.42 -11.01
N GLN A 178 0.58 2.06 -9.98
CA GLN A 178 2.01 2.36 -9.87
C GLN A 178 2.83 1.10 -10.17
N GLN A 179 4.04 1.28 -10.66
CA GLN A 179 5.05 0.22 -10.69
C GLN A 179 6.45 0.78 -10.41
N VAL A 180 7.28 -0.07 -9.80
CA VAL A 180 8.72 0.16 -9.68
C VAL A 180 9.40 -0.63 -10.80
N VAL A 181 10.25 0.03 -11.57
CA VAL A 181 10.92 -0.49 -12.77
C VAL A 181 12.42 -0.22 -12.61
N ALA A 182 13.25 -1.21 -12.92
CA ALA A 182 14.69 -1.04 -13.04
C ALA A 182 15.06 -0.75 -14.51
N PHE A 183 15.92 0.26 -14.70
CA PHE A 183 16.48 0.68 -15.97
C PHE A 183 17.99 0.65 -15.92
N ASP A 184 18.59 0.30 -17.06
CA ASP A 184 20.03 0.22 -17.26
C ASP A 184 20.43 0.85 -18.61
N ARG A 185 21.73 0.84 -18.96
CA ARG A 185 22.27 1.18 -20.28
C ARG A 185 22.88 -0.03 -20.96
N ASN A 186 22.36 -0.36 -22.15
CA ASN A 186 23.06 -1.29 -23.01
C ASN A 186 24.44 -0.76 -23.46
N THR A 187 25.22 -1.62 -24.12
CA THR A 187 26.58 -1.30 -24.62
C THR A 187 26.65 -0.12 -25.60
N ALA A 188 25.53 0.31 -26.19
CA ALA A 188 25.43 1.51 -27.02
C ALA A 188 25.07 2.79 -26.22
N GLY A 189 24.94 2.68 -24.89
CA GLY A 189 24.57 3.76 -23.96
C GLY A 189 23.06 4.07 -23.93
N ALA A 190 22.24 3.35 -24.70
CA ALA A 190 20.80 3.54 -24.76
C ALA A 190 20.12 2.98 -23.52
N ILE A 191 19.12 3.70 -23.02
CA ILE A 191 18.35 3.28 -21.83
C ILE A 191 17.52 2.06 -22.19
N VAL A 192 17.68 0.99 -21.44
CA VAL A 192 16.92 -0.25 -21.55
C VAL A 192 16.20 -0.53 -20.23
N THR A 193 15.11 -1.30 -20.31
CA THR A 193 14.35 -1.72 -19.14
C THR A 193 14.78 -3.11 -18.75
N LEU A 194 15.45 -3.22 -17.59
CA LEU A 194 15.87 -4.50 -17.02
C LEU A 194 14.64 -5.31 -16.58
N GLY A 195 13.70 -4.68 -15.87
CA GLY A 195 12.45 -5.35 -15.53
C GLY A 195 11.55 -4.61 -14.54
N ARG A 196 10.37 -5.20 -14.28
CA ARG A 196 9.47 -4.77 -13.21
C ARG A 196 9.95 -5.34 -11.88
N VAL A 197 10.13 -4.49 -10.89
CA VAL A 197 10.38 -4.86 -9.50
C VAL A 197 9.07 -5.27 -8.82
N VAL A 198 8.07 -4.38 -8.85
CA VAL A 198 6.73 -4.60 -8.25
C VAL A 198 5.72 -3.65 -8.91
N ARG A 199 4.42 -3.98 -8.86
CA ARG A 199 3.32 -3.09 -9.24
C ARG A 199 2.21 -3.10 -8.20
N THR A 200 1.36 -2.08 -8.20
CA THR A 200 0.10 -2.14 -7.44
C THR A 200 -0.90 -3.11 -8.06
N ALA A 201 -1.83 -3.55 -7.24
CA ALA A 201 -2.87 -4.51 -7.53
C ALA A 201 -4.16 -4.05 -6.84
N ARG A 202 -5.33 -4.52 -7.32
CA ARG A 202 -6.60 -4.25 -6.60
C ARG A 202 -6.61 -4.97 -5.25
N GLU A 203 -6.07 -6.18 -5.21
CA GLU A 203 -6.18 -7.12 -4.09
C GLU A 203 -5.10 -6.88 -3.02
N THR A 204 -3.88 -6.50 -3.43
CA THR A 204 -2.79 -5.82 -2.66
C THR A 204 -1.43 -6.04 -3.36
N PRO A 205 -0.41 -5.17 -3.17
CA PRO A 205 -0.45 -3.88 -2.46
C PRO A 205 -1.20 -2.82 -3.28
N GLN A 206 -1.95 -1.94 -2.61
CA GLN A 206 -2.69 -0.89 -3.30
C GLN A 206 -1.84 0.35 -3.59
N TRP A 207 -0.76 0.59 -2.83
CA TRP A 207 0.09 1.77 -3.00
C TRP A 207 1.58 1.48 -2.81
N LEU A 208 2.43 2.19 -3.55
CA LEU A 208 3.89 2.18 -3.45
C LEU A 208 4.33 3.58 -2.99
N ILE A 209 4.94 3.63 -1.81
CA ILE A 209 5.16 4.87 -1.04
C ILE A 209 6.61 5.36 -1.19
N ASP A 210 7.57 4.44 -1.17
CA ASP A 210 8.99 4.77 -1.01
C ASP A 210 9.89 3.70 -1.64
N LEU A 211 11.13 4.06 -1.95
CA LEU A 211 12.08 3.26 -2.71
C LEU A 211 13.50 3.43 -2.18
N ASP A 212 14.18 2.30 -1.96
CA ASP A 212 15.56 2.19 -1.49
C ASP A 212 16.25 1.06 -2.27
N VAL A 213 17.57 1.15 -2.48
CA VAL A 213 18.36 0.10 -3.12
C VAL A 213 19.60 -0.12 -2.26
N ARG A 214 19.73 -1.32 -1.72
CA ARG A 214 20.84 -1.69 -0.84
C ARG A 214 22.08 -2.08 -1.64
N ALA A 215 23.23 -2.03 -0.97
CA ALA A 215 24.52 -2.46 -1.52
C ALA A 215 24.66 -3.97 -1.80
N ASP A 216 23.64 -4.79 -1.49
CA ASP A 216 23.54 -6.22 -1.81
C ASP A 216 22.53 -6.51 -2.94
N GLY A 217 22.21 -5.49 -3.75
CA GLY A 217 21.30 -5.53 -4.89
C GLY A 217 19.81 -5.70 -4.57
N VAL A 218 19.43 -5.67 -3.28
CA VAL A 218 18.02 -5.73 -2.91
C VAL A 218 17.37 -4.36 -3.09
N VAL A 219 16.42 -4.31 -4.02
CA VAL A 219 15.49 -3.20 -4.18
C VAL A 219 14.42 -3.29 -3.10
N ARG A 220 14.37 -2.32 -2.21
CA ARG A 220 13.38 -2.24 -1.14
C ARG A 220 12.29 -1.25 -1.53
N VAL A 221 11.04 -1.70 -1.45
CA VAL A 221 9.87 -0.87 -1.73
C VAL A 221 8.99 -0.81 -0.49
N ARG A 222 8.66 0.39 -0.02
CA ARG A 222 7.68 0.59 1.05
C ARG A 222 6.29 0.57 0.43
N VAL A 223 5.51 -0.44 0.76
CA VAL A 223 4.15 -0.61 0.26
C VAL A 223 3.13 -0.20 1.30
N GLY A 224 1.99 0.31 0.84
CA GLY A 224 0.77 0.53 1.61
C GLY A 224 -0.30 -0.51 1.26
N ASP A 225 -1.06 -0.91 2.25
CA ASP A 225 -2.25 -1.76 2.09
C ASP A 225 -3.39 -1.04 1.37
N ILE A 226 -3.52 0.28 1.58
CA ILE A 226 -4.54 1.15 1.00
C ILE A 226 -3.92 2.30 0.19
N ALA A 227 -4.63 2.75 -0.85
CA ALA A 227 -4.28 3.95 -1.61
C ALA A 227 -4.80 5.24 -0.94
N PRO A 228 -4.17 6.42 -1.14
CA PRO A 228 -4.74 7.68 -0.70
C PRO A 228 -5.97 8.07 -1.53
N GLY A 229 -6.93 8.76 -0.92
CA GLY A 229 -8.07 9.39 -1.61
C GLY A 229 -9.43 8.71 -1.44
N GLY A 230 -9.55 7.63 -0.66
CA GLY A 230 -10.83 6.94 -0.39
C GLY A 230 -11.70 7.54 0.72
N GLY A 231 -11.35 8.72 1.24
CA GLY A 231 -12.03 9.34 2.40
C GLY A 231 -11.54 8.88 3.77
N TRP A 232 -10.40 8.19 3.81
CA TRP A 232 -9.68 7.82 5.04
C TRP A 232 -8.38 8.62 5.21
N PRO A 233 -7.93 8.86 6.46
CA PRO A 233 -6.62 9.40 6.77
C PRO A 233 -5.45 8.55 6.24
N GLY A 234 -4.37 9.20 5.81
CA GLY A 234 -3.22 8.53 5.20
C GLY A 234 -2.33 7.73 6.16
N ASP A 235 -2.47 7.94 7.46
CA ASP A 235 -1.85 7.19 8.55
C ASP A 235 -2.61 5.93 8.95
N TRP A 236 -3.86 5.77 8.49
CA TRP A 236 -4.60 4.49 8.62
C TRP A 236 -4.05 3.40 7.70
N SER A 237 -3.19 3.74 6.74
CA SER A 237 -2.49 2.74 5.92
C SER A 237 -1.40 2.04 6.73
N GLN A 238 -1.50 0.71 6.82
CA GLN A 238 -0.39 -0.12 7.25
C GLN A 238 0.73 -0.07 6.21
N ARG A 239 1.98 0.01 6.68
CA ARG A 239 3.15 0.18 5.81
C ARG A 239 4.20 -0.87 6.14
N GLN A 240 4.67 -1.58 5.12
CA GLN A 240 5.78 -2.53 5.28
C GLN A 240 6.79 -2.39 4.14
N TRP A 241 8.04 -2.70 4.44
CA TRP A 241 9.08 -2.85 3.43
C TRP A 241 9.05 -4.25 2.85
N ARG A 242 9.12 -4.36 1.53
CA ARG A 242 9.34 -5.60 0.80
C ARG A 242 10.64 -5.48 0.01
N GLY A 243 11.50 -6.49 0.10
CA GLY A 243 12.75 -6.54 -0.64
C GLY A 243 12.62 -7.43 -1.87
N TYR A 244 13.14 -6.97 -2.99
CA TYR A 244 13.12 -7.64 -4.28
C TYR A 244 14.55 -7.79 -4.81
N ARG A 245 14.87 -8.95 -5.38
CA ARG A 245 16.19 -9.27 -5.96
C ARG A 245 16.00 -9.80 -7.38
N TRP A 246 16.92 -9.46 -8.27
CA TRP A 246 17.01 -10.02 -9.62
C TRP A 246 17.39 -11.51 -9.56
N ASP A 247 16.68 -12.37 -10.29
CA ASP A 247 16.96 -13.81 -10.39
C ASP A 247 17.72 -14.21 -11.67
N GLY A 248 18.10 -13.23 -12.49
CA GLY A 248 18.68 -13.42 -13.83
C GLY A 248 17.68 -13.18 -14.97
N GLU A 249 16.37 -13.23 -14.69
CA GLU A 249 15.29 -13.01 -15.66
C GLU A 249 14.28 -11.94 -15.22
N GLN A 250 14.02 -11.86 -13.91
CA GLN A 250 13.02 -10.97 -13.33
C GLN A 250 13.32 -10.66 -11.85
N PHE A 251 12.62 -9.66 -11.30
CA PHE A 251 12.65 -9.41 -9.86
C PHE A 251 11.66 -10.31 -9.11
N ARG A 252 12.15 -10.96 -8.06
CA ARG A 252 11.35 -11.76 -7.11
C ARG A 252 11.39 -11.13 -5.73
N GLN A 253 10.28 -11.21 -4.99
CA GLN A 253 10.28 -10.80 -3.58
C GLN A 253 11.16 -11.78 -2.79
N ALA A 254 12.25 -11.27 -2.22
CA ALA A 254 13.23 -12.03 -1.44
C ALA A 254 13.09 -11.75 0.07
N GLU A 255 12.50 -10.61 0.47
CA GLU A 255 12.40 -10.19 1.87
C GLU A 255 11.06 -9.51 2.21
N GLY A 256 10.71 -9.57 3.50
CA GLY A 256 9.52 -8.94 4.06
C GLY A 256 8.21 -9.68 3.77
N PRO A 257 7.09 -9.35 4.46
CA PRO A 257 5.83 -10.07 4.29
C PRO A 257 5.21 -9.84 2.90
N THR A 258 4.57 -10.88 2.35
CA THR A 258 3.84 -10.85 1.06
C THR A 258 2.40 -10.37 1.19
N THR A 259 1.82 -10.46 2.38
CA THR A 259 0.49 -9.96 2.76
C THR A 259 0.61 -8.89 3.83
N PHE A 260 -0.50 -8.21 4.14
CA PHE A 260 -0.65 -7.40 5.35
C PHE A 260 -1.47 -8.19 6.38
N GLY A 261 -1.39 -7.81 7.65
CA GLY A 261 -2.37 -8.24 8.66
C GLY A 261 -3.70 -7.50 8.48
N PRO A 262 -4.75 -7.89 9.24
CA PRO A 262 -6.01 -7.14 9.29
C PRO A 262 -5.74 -5.67 9.60
N ASN A 263 -6.26 -4.75 8.79
CA ASN A 263 -6.13 -3.33 9.08
C ASN A 263 -7.03 -2.99 10.29
N PRO A 264 -6.52 -2.37 11.36
CA PRO A 264 -7.34 -2.04 12.54
C PRO A 264 -8.47 -1.06 12.24
N TYR A 265 -8.41 -0.32 11.13
CA TYR A 265 -9.43 0.60 10.61
C TYR A 265 -10.37 -0.05 9.58
N SER A 266 -10.32 -1.39 9.44
CA SER A 266 -11.29 -2.14 8.64
C SER A 266 -12.54 -2.49 9.44
N THR A 267 -13.67 -2.52 8.75
CA THR A 267 -14.97 -3.03 9.16
C THR A 267 -15.58 -3.77 7.96
N ASP A 268 -16.73 -4.42 8.11
CA ASP A 268 -17.47 -5.05 7.01
C ASP A 268 -18.96 -4.74 7.24
N LEU A 269 -19.54 -3.84 6.44
CA LEU A 269 -20.90 -3.34 6.62
C LEU A 269 -21.83 -3.85 5.52
N ALA A 270 -22.60 -4.90 5.82
CA ALA A 270 -23.65 -5.37 4.95
C ALA A 270 -24.96 -4.57 5.13
N VAL A 271 -25.59 -4.22 4.00
CA VAL A 271 -26.87 -3.50 3.93
C VAL A 271 -27.88 -4.32 3.14
N THR A 272 -29.11 -4.38 3.62
CA THR A 272 -30.27 -4.91 2.87
C THR A 272 -31.49 -4.04 3.13
N ALA A 273 -32.39 -3.91 2.15
CA ALA A 273 -33.55 -3.04 2.26
C ALA A 273 -34.81 -3.60 1.59
N SER A 274 -35.99 -3.25 2.12
CA SER A 274 -37.27 -3.60 1.50
C SER A 274 -37.67 -2.66 0.36
N ASP A 275 -38.42 -3.16 -0.62
CA ASP A 275 -39.19 -2.33 -1.56
C ASP A 275 -39.97 -1.23 -0.83
N LEU A 276 -39.97 -0.01 -1.39
CA LEU A 276 -40.91 1.03 -1.00
C LEU A 276 -42.24 0.80 -1.71
N VAL A 277 -43.30 0.59 -0.93
CA VAL A 277 -44.68 0.52 -1.44
C VAL A 277 -45.48 1.63 -0.79
N LEU A 278 -45.87 2.63 -1.58
CA LEU A 278 -46.70 3.73 -1.15
C LEU A 278 -48.18 3.31 -1.06
N ARG A 279 -48.91 3.92 -0.14
CA ARG A 279 -50.36 3.77 0.05
C ARG A 279 -50.98 5.12 0.34
N PRO A 280 -52.21 5.42 -0.14
CA PRO A 280 -52.88 6.68 0.14
C PRO A 280 -53.04 6.96 1.64
N ASP A 281 -52.82 8.21 2.04
CA ASP A 281 -53.07 8.76 3.39
C ASP A 281 -54.29 9.72 3.36
N ALA A 282 -54.81 10.07 4.53
CA ALA A 282 -56.05 10.85 4.68
C ALA A 282 -55.96 12.30 4.17
N ASP A 283 -54.75 12.84 4.02
CA ASP A 283 -54.47 14.17 3.45
C ASP A 283 -54.36 14.17 1.91
N GLY A 284 -54.52 13.00 1.27
CA GLY A 284 -54.34 12.81 -0.17
C GLY A 284 -52.87 12.65 -0.59
N SER A 285 -51.93 12.62 0.34
CA SER A 285 -50.57 12.16 0.10
C SER A 285 -50.53 10.64 -0.04
N GLN A 286 -49.35 10.08 -0.32
CA GLN A 286 -49.12 8.64 -0.20
C GLN A 286 -47.94 8.39 0.75
N VAL A 287 -48.06 7.40 1.63
CA VAL A 287 -47.04 7.05 2.62
C VAL A 287 -46.60 5.59 2.47
N GLY A 288 -45.33 5.33 2.71
CA GLY A 288 -44.74 4.01 2.72
C GLY A 288 -43.64 3.89 3.78
N THR A 289 -43.00 2.73 3.86
CA THR A 289 -41.88 2.50 4.78
C THR A 289 -40.86 1.61 4.12
N ILE A 290 -39.58 1.98 4.27
CA ILE A 290 -38.43 1.16 3.89
C ILE A 290 -37.86 0.56 5.18
N GLU A 291 -37.81 -0.76 5.25
CA GLU A 291 -37.08 -1.46 6.31
C GLU A 291 -35.64 -1.67 5.83
N VAL A 292 -34.69 -0.97 6.45
CA VAL A 292 -33.25 -1.08 6.14
C VAL A 292 -32.57 -1.82 7.27
N ARG A 293 -31.94 -2.95 6.97
CA ARG A 293 -31.16 -3.76 7.91
C ARG A 293 -29.68 -3.48 7.65
N LEU A 294 -29.00 -2.97 8.67
CA LEU A 294 -27.57 -2.71 8.72
C LEU A 294 -26.92 -3.79 9.58
N ARG A 295 -25.89 -4.46 9.08
CA ARG A 295 -25.13 -5.49 9.80
C ARG A 295 -23.65 -5.19 9.71
N ASN A 296 -22.99 -5.07 10.85
CA ASN A 296 -21.54 -5.09 10.90
C ASN A 296 -21.10 -6.55 11.01
N LEU A 297 -20.49 -7.09 9.96
CA LEU A 297 -19.93 -8.45 9.91
C LEU A 297 -18.47 -8.49 10.38
N GLY A 298 -17.85 -7.33 10.63
CA GLY A 298 -16.46 -7.19 11.04
C GLY A 298 -16.26 -7.19 12.56
N ASP A 299 -15.00 -7.35 12.96
CA ASP A 299 -14.57 -7.35 14.36
C ASP A 299 -14.37 -5.95 14.98
N ARG A 300 -14.48 -4.88 14.17
CA ARG A 300 -14.32 -3.48 14.60
C ARG A 300 -15.68 -2.82 14.79
N VAL A 301 -15.80 -1.95 15.81
CA VAL A 301 -16.93 -1.00 15.91
C VAL A 301 -16.93 -0.03 14.72
N ALA A 302 -18.09 0.18 14.11
CA ALA A 302 -18.39 1.39 13.35
C ALA A 302 -18.91 2.45 14.34
N ASP A 303 -18.29 3.62 14.37
CA ASP A 303 -18.63 4.70 15.31
C ASP A 303 -19.93 5.41 14.88
N ASN A 304 -20.16 5.50 13.56
CA ASN A 304 -21.42 5.91 12.94
C ASN A 304 -21.63 5.09 11.65
N VAL A 305 -22.85 5.09 11.10
CA VAL A 305 -23.13 4.59 9.75
C VAL A 305 -23.87 5.68 8.99
N ASP A 306 -23.30 6.15 7.88
CA ASP A 306 -24.00 7.03 6.93
C ASP A 306 -24.77 6.17 5.93
N LEU A 307 -26.09 6.35 5.89
CA LEU A 307 -26.99 5.63 5.00
C LEU A 307 -27.60 6.60 4.00
N SER A 308 -27.34 6.40 2.71
CA SER A 308 -27.90 7.19 1.60
C SER A 308 -28.97 6.39 0.85
N LEU A 309 -30.14 6.98 0.61
CA LEU A 309 -31.23 6.38 -0.15
C LEU A 309 -31.47 7.20 -1.43
N ASP A 310 -31.05 6.71 -2.59
CA ASP A 310 -31.15 7.37 -3.90
C ASP A 310 -32.59 7.35 -4.46
N LEU A 311 -33.51 7.93 -3.68
CA LEU A 311 -34.93 8.07 -3.98
C LEU A 311 -35.18 9.31 -4.84
N PRO A 312 -36.22 9.31 -5.70
CA PRO A 312 -36.67 10.50 -6.42
C PRO A 312 -36.89 11.71 -5.51
N PRO A 313 -36.53 12.93 -5.94
CA PRO A 313 -36.62 14.16 -5.13
C PRO A 313 -38.06 14.60 -4.82
N SER A 314 -39.07 13.93 -5.39
CA SER A 314 -40.49 14.08 -5.02
C SER A 314 -40.85 13.37 -3.71
N LEU A 315 -40.03 12.43 -3.25
CA LEU A 315 -40.22 11.71 -1.99
C LEU A 315 -39.53 12.43 -0.83
N VAL A 316 -40.22 12.56 0.29
CA VAL A 316 -39.71 13.20 1.50
C VAL A 316 -39.72 12.24 2.69
N ALA A 317 -38.80 12.45 3.63
CA ALA A 317 -38.77 11.72 4.90
C ALA A 317 -40.06 11.94 5.71
N ASP A 318 -40.63 10.87 6.24
CA ASP A 318 -41.89 10.87 7.00
C ASP A 318 -41.78 10.01 8.27
N GLY A 319 -42.50 10.42 9.32
CA GLY A 319 -42.60 9.70 10.58
C GLY A 319 -41.33 9.70 11.45
N GLY A 320 -41.47 9.15 12.67
CA GLY A 320 -40.41 9.16 13.69
C GLY A 320 -39.21 8.25 13.41
N GLY A 321 -39.23 7.42 12.36
CA GLY A 321 -38.12 6.54 11.99
C GLY A 321 -36.82 7.28 11.69
N TRP A 322 -36.92 8.54 11.26
CA TRP A 322 -35.77 9.42 11.00
C TRP A 322 -35.22 10.12 12.24
N ALA A 323 -35.83 9.97 13.42
CA ALA A 323 -35.38 10.67 14.63
C ALA A 323 -33.99 10.21 15.12
N GLY A 324 -33.54 9.01 14.72
CA GLY A 324 -32.17 8.52 14.94
C GLY A 324 -31.14 9.06 13.94
N CYS A 325 -31.58 9.74 12.88
CA CYS A 325 -30.74 10.31 11.84
C CYS A 325 -30.38 11.76 12.20
N ARG A 326 -29.08 12.09 12.23
CA ARG A 326 -28.67 13.50 12.43
C ARG A 326 -29.02 14.36 11.20
N PRO A 327 -29.60 15.56 11.36
CA PRO A 327 -30.20 16.34 10.26
C PRO A 327 -29.21 17.15 9.40
N ASP A 328 -27.90 17.03 9.61
CA ASP A 328 -26.88 17.95 9.07
C ASP A 328 -26.29 17.51 7.72
N MET A 329 -27.11 17.56 6.66
CA MET A 329 -26.63 17.78 5.29
C MET A 329 -27.59 18.73 4.56
N PRO A 330 -27.09 19.82 3.91
CA PRO A 330 -27.94 20.74 3.17
C PRO A 330 -28.59 20.02 1.97
N ARG A 331 -29.93 20.10 1.92
CA ARG A 331 -30.96 19.45 1.07
C ARG A 331 -30.74 19.31 -0.46
N LEU A 332 -29.53 19.00 -0.93
CA LEU A 332 -29.16 18.97 -2.37
C LEU A 332 -28.77 17.57 -2.87
N ARG A 333 -28.93 16.53 -2.05
CA ARG A 333 -28.66 15.12 -2.37
C ARG A 333 -29.71 14.23 -1.68
N PRO A 334 -29.87 12.96 -2.12
CA PRO A 334 -30.86 12.02 -1.60
C PRO A 334 -31.01 11.99 -0.06
N PRO A 335 -32.21 11.61 0.45
CA PRO A 335 -32.44 11.44 1.87
C PRO A 335 -31.36 10.53 2.48
N SER A 336 -30.65 11.09 3.46
CA SER A 336 -29.52 10.47 4.14
C SER A 336 -29.83 10.34 5.64
N CYS A 337 -29.24 9.33 6.26
CA CYS A 337 -29.39 9.04 7.67
C CYS A 337 -28.02 8.70 8.28
N LEU A 338 -27.45 9.65 9.01
CA LEU A 338 -26.30 9.37 9.87
C LEU A 338 -26.79 8.70 11.16
N TRP A 339 -26.73 7.37 11.18
CA TRP A 339 -26.99 6.53 12.33
C TRP A 339 -25.77 6.47 13.27
N GLY A 340 -26.01 6.19 14.55
CA GLY A 340 -24.95 6.05 15.55
C GLY A 340 -24.13 4.75 15.43
N SER A 341 -23.45 4.39 16.51
CA SER A 341 -22.52 3.27 16.51
C SER A 341 -23.19 1.91 16.27
N LEU A 342 -22.49 1.06 15.52
CA LEU A 342 -22.83 -0.33 15.27
C LEU A 342 -21.64 -1.22 15.67
N GLY A 343 -21.80 -1.96 16.77
CA GLY A 343 -20.74 -2.81 17.32
C GLY A 343 -20.35 -4.00 16.41
N PRO A 344 -19.26 -4.72 16.73
CA PRO A 344 -18.86 -5.91 15.99
C PRO A 344 -19.96 -6.96 15.98
N HIS A 345 -20.18 -7.61 14.84
CA HIS A 345 -21.22 -8.64 14.65
C HIS A 345 -22.67 -8.18 14.96
N ALA A 346 -22.90 -6.88 15.14
CA ALA A 346 -24.18 -6.32 15.52
C ALA A 346 -25.08 -6.04 14.30
N GLU A 347 -26.39 -6.05 14.55
CA GLU A 347 -27.42 -5.73 13.56
C GLU A 347 -28.37 -4.66 14.12
N VAL A 348 -28.81 -3.74 13.26
CA VAL A 348 -29.94 -2.86 13.51
C VAL A 348 -30.89 -2.86 12.31
N THR A 349 -32.19 -2.79 12.56
CA THR A 349 -33.21 -2.57 11.52
C THR A 349 -33.85 -1.21 11.73
N LEU A 350 -33.69 -0.33 10.74
CA LEU A 350 -34.32 0.99 10.66
C LEU A 350 -35.63 0.88 9.88
N ARG A 351 -36.67 1.60 10.32
CA ARG A 351 -37.97 1.65 9.63
C ARG A 351 -38.22 3.09 9.20
N LEU A 352 -37.79 3.42 7.99
CA LEU A 352 -37.75 4.78 7.46
C LEU A 352 -39.03 5.07 6.70
N GLY A 353 -39.90 5.94 7.25
CA GLY A 353 -41.14 6.35 6.60
C GLY A 353 -40.87 7.30 5.43
N VAL A 354 -41.64 7.20 4.35
CA VAL A 354 -41.49 8.07 3.17
C VAL A 354 -42.86 8.54 2.73
N ARG A 355 -42.99 9.84 2.45
CA ARG A 355 -44.22 10.47 1.93
C ARG A 355 -43.99 11.01 0.52
N LEU A 356 -44.93 10.73 -0.37
CA LEU A 356 -45.15 11.44 -1.64
C LEU A 356 -46.22 12.51 -1.41
N PRO A 357 -45.92 13.81 -1.53
CA PRO A 357 -46.89 14.87 -1.29
C PRO A 357 -48.14 14.78 -2.19
N PRO A 358 -49.30 15.33 -1.78
CA PRO A 358 -50.52 15.27 -2.56
C PRO A 358 -50.36 15.99 -3.91
N ASN A 359 -50.97 15.42 -4.96
CA ASN A 359 -50.91 15.91 -6.35
C ASN A 359 -49.50 15.88 -6.99
N VAL A 360 -48.61 15.00 -6.51
CA VAL A 360 -47.31 14.73 -7.14
C VAL A 360 -47.32 13.34 -7.76
N ASP A 361 -47.01 13.25 -9.04
CA ASP A 361 -46.87 11.97 -9.74
C ASP A 361 -45.53 11.30 -9.41
N LEU A 362 -45.55 9.96 -9.27
CA LEU A 362 -44.36 9.14 -9.12
C LEU A 362 -44.35 8.05 -10.20
N THR A 363 -43.36 8.10 -11.08
CA THR A 363 -43.07 6.99 -12.01
C THR A 363 -42.35 5.88 -11.26
N PRO A 364 -42.90 4.65 -11.17
CA PRO A 364 -42.24 3.54 -10.48
C PRO A 364 -40.84 3.24 -11.04
N GLY A 365 -39.93 2.80 -10.17
CA GLY A 365 -38.53 2.62 -10.54
C GLY A 365 -37.72 1.81 -9.54
N ARG A 366 -36.40 2.00 -9.58
CA ARG A 366 -35.43 1.39 -8.67
C ARG A 366 -34.58 2.48 -8.01
N ALA A 367 -34.24 2.29 -6.75
CA ALA A 367 -33.38 3.18 -5.97
C ALA A 367 -32.24 2.39 -5.33
N LEU A 368 -31.08 3.03 -5.18
CA LEU A 368 -29.94 2.46 -4.46
C LEU A 368 -30.03 2.84 -2.98
N VAL A 369 -29.93 1.87 -2.09
CA VAL A 369 -29.79 2.06 -0.64
C VAL A 369 -28.36 1.67 -0.29
N LYS A 370 -27.54 2.63 0.14
CA LYS A 370 -26.11 2.43 0.38
C LYS A 370 -25.71 2.85 1.79
N GLY A 371 -25.03 1.97 2.50
CA GLY A 371 -24.33 2.27 3.75
C GLY A 371 -22.88 2.70 3.50
N THR A 372 -22.33 3.43 4.46
CA THR A 372 -20.88 3.67 4.62
C THR A 372 -20.58 3.68 6.10
N ALA A 373 -19.73 2.77 6.56
CA ALA A 373 -19.31 2.73 7.96
C ALA A 373 -18.26 3.81 8.22
N LEU A 374 -18.46 4.59 9.29
CA LEU A 374 -17.61 5.71 9.67
C LEU A 374 -16.93 5.45 11.02
N GLY A 375 -15.68 5.90 11.12
CA GLY A 375 -14.85 5.81 12.30
C GLY A 375 -14.78 7.13 13.07
N PRO A 376 -13.67 7.36 13.79
CA PRO A 376 -13.42 8.62 14.48
C PRO A 376 -13.43 9.80 13.50
N ASP A 377 -13.94 10.94 13.97
CA ASP A 377 -14.08 12.18 13.21
C ASP A 377 -14.85 12.05 11.88
N LEU A 378 -15.75 11.06 11.78
CA LEU A 378 -16.58 10.75 10.60
C LEU A 378 -15.77 10.36 9.35
N ASN A 379 -14.54 9.88 9.51
CA ASN A 379 -13.74 9.33 8.42
C ASN A 379 -14.28 7.97 7.95
N ASN A 380 -14.21 7.68 6.64
CA ASN A 380 -14.63 6.39 6.09
C ASN A 380 -13.76 5.25 6.64
N LEU A 381 -14.37 4.25 7.28
CA LEU A 381 -13.68 2.99 7.57
C LEU A 381 -13.39 2.23 6.27
N LEU A 382 -12.39 1.37 6.33
CA LEU A 382 -12.06 0.49 5.21
C LEU A 382 -13.05 -0.66 5.19
N ASP A 383 -13.61 -0.95 4.02
CA ASP A 383 -14.48 -2.09 3.83
C ASP A 383 -13.88 -3.06 2.79
N PRO A 384 -13.72 -4.36 3.11
CA PRO A 384 -13.17 -5.34 2.17
C PRO A 384 -14.18 -5.78 1.10
N ASP A 385 -15.49 -5.58 1.33
CA ASP A 385 -16.58 -5.99 0.43
C ASP A 385 -17.61 -4.86 0.24
N PHE A 386 -17.20 -3.81 -0.47
CA PHE A 386 -18.11 -2.76 -0.93
C PHE A 386 -19.33 -3.27 -1.72
N GLY A 387 -19.35 -4.53 -2.19
CA GLY A 387 -20.50 -5.12 -2.89
C GLY A 387 -21.66 -5.49 -1.96
N ASN A 388 -21.41 -5.65 -0.66
CA ASN A 388 -22.45 -5.93 0.34
C ASN A 388 -22.99 -4.65 1.02
N ASN A 389 -22.31 -3.52 0.83
CA ASN A 389 -22.65 -2.21 1.42
C ASN A 389 -23.85 -1.52 0.74
N GLU A 390 -24.40 -2.11 -0.32
CA GLU A 390 -25.50 -1.53 -1.09
C GLU A 390 -26.55 -2.57 -1.50
N ASP A 391 -27.82 -2.14 -1.54
CA ASP A 391 -28.95 -2.92 -2.01
C ASP A 391 -29.81 -2.06 -2.97
N THR A 392 -30.51 -2.70 -3.91
CA THR A 392 -31.30 -1.99 -4.92
C THR A 392 -32.78 -2.34 -4.80
N ILE A 393 -33.54 -1.46 -4.16
CA ILE A 393 -34.98 -1.62 -3.93
C ILE A 393 -35.81 -1.17 -5.14
N GLY A 394 -37.01 -1.73 -5.29
CA GLY A 394 -38.06 -1.14 -6.10
C GLY A 394 -38.84 -0.08 -5.32
N TYR A 395 -39.40 0.91 -6.03
CA TYR A 395 -40.38 1.84 -5.45
C TYR A 395 -41.60 1.98 -6.37
N ARG A 396 -42.79 2.05 -5.78
CA ARG A 396 -44.10 2.16 -6.46
C ARG A 396 -45.18 2.73 -5.55
#